data_AF-A0A223MGI6-F1
#
_entry.id   AF-A0A223MGI6-F1
#
_cell.length_a   1.000
_cell.length_b   1.000
_cell.length_c   1.000
_cell.angle_alpha   90.00
_cell.angle_beta   90.00
_cell.angle_gamma   90.00
#
_symmetry.space_group_name_H-M   'P 1'
#
loop_
_entity.id
_entity.type
_entity.pdbx_description
1 polymer ?
#
loop_
_entity_poly.entity_id
_entity_poly.type
_entity_poly.pdbx_seq_one_letter_code
_entity_poly.pdbx_strand_id
1 'polypeptide(L)'
;MKPLRPYLYHAYYNWILDNDNTPYLLVNAEYPDVDVPVEFVRDGKIILNIAPRSIGQYVINDESISFNARFQGMLRDIYIPFGATEAIYAQETGDGIMFQDEAYYSEQAYSERVNQQADREESKPKAKKKPTHLKLVK
;
A
#
# COMPACT_ATOMS: atom_id res chain seq x y z
N MET A 1 17.68 -1.82 12.06
CA MET A 1 17.33 -0.41 11.80
C MET A 1 15.97 -0.39 11.11
N LYS A 2 15.11 0.59 11.38
CA LYS A 2 13.83 0.68 10.65
C LYS A 2 14.09 1.15 9.22
N PRO A 3 13.30 0.69 8.22
CA PRO A 3 13.39 1.22 6.86
C PRO A 3 13.00 2.70 6.83
N LEU A 4 13.62 3.46 5.94
CA LEU A 4 13.44 4.91 5.83
C LEU A 4 12.25 5.27 4.93
N ARG A 5 11.96 4.43 3.92
CA ARG A 5 10.93 4.67 2.90
C ARG A 5 9.57 5.14 3.42
N PRO A 6 8.95 4.52 4.45
CA PRO A 6 7.62 4.96 4.92
C PRO A 6 7.64 6.38 5.47
N TYR A 7 8.75 6.77 6.11
CA TYR A 7 8.91 8.12 6.67
C TYR A 7 9.07 9.16 5.55
N LEU A 8 9.86 8.86 4.52
CA LEU A 8 10.01 9.72 3.34
C LEU A 8 8.69 9.83 2.58
N TYR A 9 7.96 8.73 2.45
CA TYR A 9 6.64 8.73 1.86
C TYR A 9 5.70 9.71 2.56
N HIS A 10 5.58 9.62 3.89
CA HIS A 10 4.73 10.54 4.66
C HIS A 10 5.17 12.00 4.51
N ALA A 11 6.48 12.26 4.54
CA ALA A 11 7.01 13.62 4.39
C ALA A 11 6.63 14.22 3.02
N TYR A 12 6.87 13.49 1.92
CA TYR A 12 6.55 13.95 0.58
C TYR A 12 5.05 13.98 0.30
N TYR A 13 4.29 12.99 0.77
CA TYR A 13 2.83 12.97 0.62
C TYR A 13 2.20 14.21 1.24
N ASN A 14 2.55 14.52 2.49
CA ASN A 14 2.03 15.70 3.18
C ASN A 14 2.52 16.99 2.50
N TRP A 15 3.80 17.07 2.14
CA TRP A 15 4.33 18.24 1.45
C TRP A 15 3.62 18.51 0.12
N ILE A 16 3.33 17.48 -0.69
CA ILE A 16 2.58 17.63 -1.94
C ILE A 16 1.18 18.18 -1.66
N LEU A 17 0.48 17.64 -0.65
CA LEU A 17 -0.88 18.09 -0.29
C LEU A 17 -0.90 19.50 0.28
N ASP A 18 0.07 19.86 1.11
CA ASP A 18 0.19 21.20 1.70
C ASP A 18 0.43 22.28 0.64
N ASN A 19 0.90 21.89 -0.55
CA ASN A 19 1.07 22.76 -1.72
C ASN A 19 -0.12 22.68 -2.71
N ASP A 20 -1.26 22.13 -2.29
CA ASP A 20 -2.47 21.95 -3.11
C ASP A 20 -2.25 21.13 -4.40
N ASN A 21 -1.22 20.29 -4.43
CA ASN A 21 -0.90 19.42 -5.56
C ASN A 21 -1.48 18.00 -5.40
N THR A 22 -1.54 17.26 -6.50
CA THR A 22 -2.11 15.91 -6.56
C THR A 22 -1.00 14.85 -6.44
N PRO A 23 -0.93 14.09 -5.32
CA PRO A 23 0.11 13.08 -5.15
C PRO A 23 -0.14 11.85 -6.03
N TYR A 24 0.86 11.53 -6.84
CA TYR A 24 0.92 10.35 -7.70
C TYR A 24 2.02 9.41 -7.20
N LEU A 25 1.71 8.11 -7.16
CA LEU A 25 2.59 7.05 -6.71
C LEU A 25 2.98 6.18 -7.92
N LEU A 26 4.28 6.04 -8.18
CA LEU A 26 4.82 5.09 -9.13
C LEU A 26 5.11 3.77 -8.41
N VAL A 27 4.54 2.68 -8.91
CA VAL A 27 4.60 1.36 -8.29
C VAL A 27 5.11 0.32 -9.28
N ASN A 28 6.07 -0.50 -8.85
CA ASN A 28 6.44 -1.74 -9.52
C ASN A 28 5.34 -2.79 -9.26
N ALA A 29 4.58 -3.14 -10.30
CA ALA A 29 3.48 -4.11 -10.22
C ALA A 29 3.94 -5.58 -10.24
N GLU A 30 5.23 -5.84 -10.49
CA GLU A 30 5.82 -7.18 -10.47
C GLU A 30 6.39 -7.56 -9.09
N TYR A 31 6.42 -6.61 -8.15
CA TYR A 31 6.88 -6.86 -6.79
C TYR A 31 5.92 -7.82 -6.05
N PRO A 32 6.44 -8.75 -5.21
CA PRO A 32 5.61 -9.72 -4.49
C PRO A 32 4.45 -9.08 -3.72
N ASP A 33 3.28 -9.73 -3.74
CA ASP A 33 2.03 -9.32 -3.07
C ASP A 33 1.42 -7.99 -3.53
N VAL A 34 1.93 -7.32 -4.56
CA VAL A 34 1.22 -6.17 -5.13
C VAL A 34 -0.12 -6.62 -5.70
N ASP A 35 -1.21 -6.01 -5.22
CA ASP A 35 -2.56 -6.22 -5.72
C ASP A 35 -3.09 -4.91 -6.31
N VAL A 36 -3.07 -4.86 -7.64
CA VAL A 36 -3.53 -3.76 -8.46
C VAL A 36 -4.26 -4.29 -9.70
N PRO A 37 -5.19 -3.52 -10.28
CA PRO A 37 -5.81 -3.85 -11.57
C PRO A 37 -4.79 -3.98 -12.70
N VAL A 38 -4.39 -5.22 -13.00
CA VAL A 38 -3.34 -5.59 -13.97
C VAL A 38 -3.59 -5.04 -15.37
N GLU A 39 -4.84 -4.80 -15.75
CA GLU A 39 -5.22 -4.23 -17.04
C GLU A 39 -4.72 -2.78 -17.25
N PHE A 40 -4.41 -2.08 -16.15
CA PHE A 40 -3.84 -0.73 -16.15
C PHE A 40 -2.31 -0.71 -15.99
N VAL A 41 -1.67 -1.86 -15.79
CA VAL A 41 -0.21 -1.99 -15.72
C VAL A 41 0.41 -1.83 -17.12
N ARG A 42 1.53 -1.12 -17.19
CA ARG A 42 2.33 -0.88 -18.40
C ARG A 42 3.81 -1.03 -18.05
N ASP A 43 4.52 -1.87 -18.81
CA ASP A 43 5.94 -2.15 -18.61
C ASP A 43 6.29 -2.52 -17.16
N GLY A 44 5.47 -3.39 -16.55
CA GLY A 44 5.63 -3.83 -15.17
C GLY A 44 5.29 -2.77 -14.12
N LYS A 45 4.80 -1.59 -14.51
CA LYS A 45 4.54 -0.46 -13.60
C LYS A 45 3.11 0.04 -13.66
N ILE A 46 2.67 0.68 -12.59
CA ILE A 46 1.41 1.40 -12.52
C ILE A 46 1.61 2.74 -11.80
N ILE A 47 0.90 3.75 -12.27
CA ILE A 47 0.87 5.07 -11.64
C ILE A 47 -0.51 5.25 -11.00
N LEU A 48 -0.54 5.59 -9.71
CA LEU A 48 -1.75 5.68 -8.92
C LEU A 48 -1.92 7.07 -8.35
N ASN A 49 -3.08 7.69 -8.59
CA ASN A 49 -3.48 8.93 -7.94
C ASN A 49 -3.95 8.60 -6.51
N ILE A 50 -3.20 9.11 -5.52
CA ILE A 50 -3.46 8.87 -4.09
C ILE A 50 -3.92 10.13 -3.36
N ALA A 51 -4.41 11.14 -4.10
CA ALA A 51 -5.02 12.31 -3.49
C ALA A 51 -6.25 11.88 -2.66
N PRO A 52 -6.52 12.51 -1.50
CA PRO A 52 -7.64 12.12 -0.62
C PRO A 52 -9.01 12.09 -1.32
N ARG A 53 -9.20 12.93 -2.35
CA ARG A 53 -10.44 12.97 -3.16
C ARG A 53 -10.59 11.80 -4.14
N SER A 54 -9.52 11.08 -4.46
CA SER A 54 -9.46 10.03 -5.48
C SER A 54 -9.57 8.62 -4.90
N ILE A 55 -9.35 8.48 -3.59
CA ILE A 55 -9.25 7.20 -2.89
C ILE A 55 -10.18 7.15 -1.67
N GLY A 56 -10.49 5.94 -1.20
CA GLY A 56 -11.21 5.71 0.05
C GLY A 56 -10.54 4.64 0.90
N GLN A 57 -10.90 4.56 2.18
CA GLN A 57 -10.35 3.59 3.15
C GLN A 57 -8.82 3.52 3.11
N TYR A 58 -8.18 4.69 3.06
CA TYR A 58 -6.73 4.79 2.99
C TYR A 58 -6.09 4.38 4.32
N VAL A 59 -5.26 3.35 4.26
CA VAL A 59 -4.52 2.77 5.38
C VAL A 59 -3.06 2.69 4.98
N ILE A 60 -2.19 3.18 5.86
CA ILE A 60 -0.74 3.02 5.73
C ILE A 60 -0.24 2.44 7.04
N ASN A 61 0.69 1.50 6.96
CA ASN A 61 1.44 0.98 8.11
C ASN A 61 2.94 0.94 7.75
N ASP A 62 3.79 0.35 8.59
CA ASP A 62 5.25 0.31 8.35
C ASP A 62 5.65 -0.55 7.12
N GLU A 63 4.78 -1.44 6.64
CA GLU A 63 5.06 -2.40 5.55
C GLU A 63 4.31 -2.10 4.24
N SER A 64 3.12 -1.49 4.29
CA SER A 64 2.27 -1.34 3.10
C SER A 64 1.36 -0.12 3.11
N ILE A 65 0.89 0.21 1.91
CA ILE A 65 -0.15 1.19 1.62
C ILE A 65 -1.35 0.41 1.07
N SER A 66 -2.55 0.73 1.53
CA SER A 66 -3.80 0.14 1.06
C SER A 66 -4.90 1.17 0.96
N PHE A 67 -5.74 1.06 -0.07
CA PHE A 67 -6.92 1.91 -0.26
C PHE A 67 -7.85 1.27 -1.27
N ASN A 68 -9.05 1.84 -1.43
CA ASN A 68 -9.87 1.59 -2.60
C ASN A 68 -9.91 2.78 -3.55
N ALA A 69 -10.00 2.49 -4.85
CA ALA A 69 -10.09 3.48 -5.91
C ALA A 69 -10.98 2.99 -7.04
N ARG A 70 -11.49 3.92 -7.86
CA ARG A 70 -12.31 3.58 -9.02
C ARG A 70 -11.46 3.50 -10.29
N PHE A 71 -11.52 2.36 -10.95
CA PHE A 71 -10.91 2.12 -12.27
C PHE A 71 -12.04 1.92 -13.28
N GLN A 72 -12.20 2.85 -14.22
CA GLN A 72 -13.32 2.86 -15.17
C GLN A 72 -14.70 2.72 -14.49
N GLY A 73 -14.87 3.38 -13.33
CA GLY A 73 -16.10 3.36 -12.54
C GLY A 73 -16.26 2.15 -11.61
N MET A 74 -15.48 1.09 -11.79
CA MET A 74 -15.47 -0.08 -10.90
C MET A 74 -14.59 0.19 -9.67
N LEU A 75 -15.13 -0.02 -8.47
CA LEU A 75 -14.35 0.05 -7.23
C LEU A 75 -13.42 -1.16 -7.15
N ARG A 76 -12.15 -0.92 -6.82
CA ARG A 76 -11.12 -1.93 -6.61
C ARG A 76 -10.38 -1.62 -5.32
N ASP A 77 -10.09 -2.66 -4.55
CA ASP A 77 -9.15 -2.57 -3.44
C ASP A 77 -7.73 -2.66 -4.02
N ILE A 78 -6.81 -1.92 -3.40
CA ILE A 78 -5.42 -1.76 -3.81
C ILE A 78 -4.55 -2.06 -2.61
N TYR A 79 -3.53 -2.90 -2.82
CA TYR A 79 -2.53 -3.22 -1.81
C TYR A 79 -1.13 -3.11 -2.42
N ILE A 80 -0.27 -2.32 -1.77
CA ILE A 80 1.06 -2.00 -2.25
C ILE A 80 2.04 -2.13 -1.08
N PRO A 81 2.91 -3.15 -1.06
CA PRO A 81 4.06 -3.16 -0.16
C PRO A 81 4.95 -1.94 -0.41
N PHE A 82 5.54 -1.36 0.64
CA PHE A 82 6.48 -0.25 0.48
C PHE A 82 7.69 -0.60 -0.39
N GLY A 83 8.04 -1.89 -0.49
CA GLY A 83 9.08 -2.34 -1.41
C GLY A 83 8.76 -2.07 -2.88
N ALA A 84 7.47 -2.09 -3.25
CA ALA A 84 6.98 -1.83 -4.59
C ALA A 84 6.88 -0.33 -4.94
N THR A 85 6.91 0.57 -3.96
CA THR A 85 6.81 2.01 -4.23
C THR A 85 8.16 2.55 -4.73
N GLU A 86 8.23 2.94 -6.00
CA GLU A 86 9.45 3.45 -6.62
C GLU A 86 9.59 4.97 -6.47
N ALA A 87 8.49 5.72 -6.59
CA ALA A 87 8.51 7.17 -6.46
C ALA A 87 7.16 7.73 -6.02
N ILE A 88 7.20 8.91 -5.37
CA ILE A 88 6.03 9.74 -5.10
C ILE A 88 6.31 11.15 -5.61
N TYR A 89 5.35 11.74 -6.34
CA TYR A 89 5.51 13.06 -6.94
C TYR A 89 4.18 13.80 -7.13
N ALA A 90 4.25 15.13 -7.24
CA ALA A 90 3.13 15.99 -7.61
C ALA A 90 2.83 15.85 -9.10
N GLN A 91 1.59 15.54 -9.46
CA GLN A 91 1.17 15.40 -10.86
C GLN A 91 1.42 16.68 -11.68
N GLU A 92 1.24 17.84 -11.05
CA GLU A 92 1.23 19.15 -11.68
C GLU A 92 2.63 19.63 -12.05
N THR A 93 3.62 19.41 -11.17
CA THR A 93 4.99 19.92 -11.34
C THR A 93 6.01 18.82 -11.66
N GLY A 94 5.71 17.57 -11.31
CA GLY A 94 6.67 16.47 -11.35
C GLY A 94 7.62 16.44 -10.15
N ASP A 95 7.51 17.38 -9.20
CA ASP A 95 8.38 17.42 -8.03
C ASP A 95 8.04 16.29 -7.06
N GLY A 96 9.08 15.67 -6.48
CA GLY A 96 8.91 14.52 -5.62
C GLY A 96 10.23 13.85 -5.27
N ILE A 97 10.16 12.55 -5.02
CA ILE A 97 11.32 11.71 -4.73
C ILE A 97 11.20 10.35 -5.40
N MET A 98 12.33 9.85 -5.89
CA MET A 98 12.53 8.44 -6.18
C MET A 98 13.15 7.78 -4.95
N PHE A 99 12.49 6.75 -4.44
CA PHE A 99 12.98 6.03 -3.27
C PHE A 99 14.26 5.28 -3.61
N GLN A 100 15.21 5.31 -2.69
CA GLN A 100 16.45 4.55 -2.82
C GLN A 100 16.22 3.07 -2.50
N ASP A 101 17.09 2.22 -3.03
CA ASP A 101 17.09 0.81 -2.69
C ASP A 101 17.45 0.61 -1.21
N GLU A 102 16.62 -0.16 -0.51
CA GLU A 102 16.89 -0.56 0.87
C GLU A 102 16.88 -2.09 0.92
N ALA A 103 17.91 -2.68 1.53
CA ALA A 103 18.01 -4.14 1.65
C ALA A 103 16.80 -4.77 2.36
N TYR A 104 16.12 -4.01 3.23
CA TYR A 104 14.87 -4.40 3.87
C TYR A 104 13.76 -4.72 2.86
N TYR A 105 13.75 -4.02 1.73
CA TYR A 105 12.71 -4.15 0.70
C TYR A 105 13.14 -5.01 -0.49
N SER A 106 14.28 -5.70 -0.45
CA SER A 106 14.57 -6.69 -1.49
C SER A 106 13.47 -7.75 -1.53
N GLU A 107 13.11 -8.21 -2.73
CA GLU A 107 12.03 -9.19 -2.91
C GLU A 107 12.24 -10.45 -2.08
N GLN A 108 13.49 -10.91 -2.00
CA GLN A 108 13.89 -12.05 -1.17
C GLN A 108 13.63 -11.79 0.31
N ALA A 109 14.13 -10.66 0.84
CA ALA A 109 13.96 -10.33 2.25
C ALA A 109 12.48 -10.09 2.61
N TYR A 110 11.69 -9.52 1.70
CA TYR A 110 10.26 -9.32 1.90
C TYR A 110 9.52 -10.67 1.95
N SER A 111 9.76 -11.54 0.96
CA SER A 111 9.13 -12.86 0.88
C SER A 111 9.44 -13.72 2.10
N GLU A 112 10.68 -13.69 2.60
CA GLU A 112 11.07 -14.36 3.84
C GLU A 112 10.29 -13.87 5.06
N ARG A 113 10.05 -12.55 5.18
CA ARG A 113 9.28 -11.98 6.29
C ARG A 113 7.80 -12.33 6.22
N VAL A 114 7.20 -12.28 5.04
CA VAL A 114 5.79 -12.64 4.82
C VAL A 114 5.56 -14.12 5.17
N ASN A 115 6.42 -15.01 4.69
CA ASN A 115 6.33 -16.44 5.01
C ASN A 115 6.45 -16.70 6.52
N GLN A 116 7.41 -16.06 7.20
CA GLN A 116 7.55 -16.19 8.65
C GLN A 116 6.35 -15.67 9.43
N GLN A 117 5.64 -14.65 8.93
CA GLN A 117 4.41 -14.17 9.56
C GLN A 117 3.27 -15.18 9.40
N ALA A 118 3.11 -15.78 8.21
CA ALA A 118 2.10 -16.81 7.96
C ALA A 118 2.28 -18.01 8.92
N ASP A 119 3.51 -18.51 9.07
CA ASP A 119 3.83 -19.63 9.99
C ASP A 119 3.49 -19.30 11.46
N ARG A 120 3.69 -18.04 11.87
CA ARG A 120 3.36 -17.56 13.22
C ARG A 120 1.86 -17.42 13.46
N GLU A 121 1.08 -17.15 12.42
CA GLU A 121 -0.38 -17.08 12.53
C GLU A 121 -1.02 -18.46 12.56
N GLU A 122 -0.50 -19.42 11.78
CA GLU A 122 -0.98 -20.81 11.80
C GLU A 122 -0.69 -21.54 13.12
N SER A 123 0.40 -21.18 13.80
CA SER A 123 0.80 -21.76 15.08
C SER A 123 0.06 -21.19 16.31
N LYS A 124 -0.79 -20.16 16.15
CA LYS A 124 -1.62 -19.64 17.26
C LYS A 124 -2.83 -20.57 17.53
N PRO A 125 -3.07 -21.00 18.79
CA PRO A 125 -4.20 -21.87 19.10
C PRO A 125 -5.53 -21.16 18.81
N LYS A 126 -6.38 -21.76 17.96
CA LYS A 126 -7.71 -21.24 17.62
C LYS A 126 -8.56 -21.05 18.89
N ALA A 127 -8.76 -19.82 19.31
CA ALA A 127 -9.63 -19.49 20.44
C ALA A 127 -11.08 -19.94 20.14
N LYS A 128 -11.62 -20.82 20.98
CA LYS A 128 -13.01 -21.31 20.87
C LYS A 128 -13.99 -20.14 21.02
N LYS A 129 -14.74 -19.82 19.96
CA LYS A 129 -15.80 -18.79 19.98
C LYS A 129 -16.90 -19.21 20.97
N LYS A 130 -17.18 -18.37 21.98
CA LYS A 130 -18.37 -18.50 22.84
C LYS A 130 -19.60 -18.04 22.06
N PRO A 131 -20.74 -18.77 22.11
CA PRO A 131 -21.95 -18.36 21.41
C PRO A 131 -22.56 -17.11 22.06
N THR A 132 -22.70 -16.04 21.28
CA THR A 132 -23.38 -14.80 21.71
C THR A 132 -24.89 -14.95 21.51
N HIS A 133 -25.61 -15.02 22.63
CA HIS A 133 -27.07 -15.13 22.66
C HIS A 133 -27.72 -13.75 22.46
N LEU A 134 -27.76 -13.24 21.24
CA LEU A 134 -28.47 -12.00 20.92
C LEU A 134 -29.97 -12.31 20.82
N LYS A 135 -30.77 -11.77 21.75
CA LYS A 135 -32.24 -11.85 21.71
C LYS A 135 -32.77 -10.77 20.79
N LEU A 136 -33.55 -11.18 19.79
CA LEU A 136 -34.34 -10.29 18.93
C LEU A 136 -35.50 -9.71 19.75
N VAL A 137 -35.57 -8.39 19.88
CA VAL A 137 -36.74 -7.68 20.43
C VAL A 137 -37.68 -7.41 19.26
N LYS A 138 -38.95 -7.81 19.41
CA LYS A 138 -40.03 -7.61 18.42
C LYS A 138 -40.78 -6.32 18.70
#